data_AF-A0A9W4WRY0-F1
#
_entry.id   AF-A0A9W4WRY0-F1
#
_cell.length_a   1.000
_cell.length_b   1.000
_cell.length_c   1.000
_cell.angle_alpha   90.00
_cell.angle_beta   90.00
_cell.angle_gamma   90.00
#
_symmetry.space_group_name_H-M   'P 1'
#
loop_
_entity.id
_entity.type
_entity.pdbx_description
1 polymer ?
#
loop_
_entity_poly.entity_id
_entity_poly.type
_entity_poly.pdbx_seq_one_letter_code
_entity_poly.pdbx_strand_id
1 'polypeptide(L)'
;MSRVNKPPMSISRIVRNICDQPDKIAVVVGTVTDDKRVLEMPKITVAALRITKSAKERILKAGGEVLTLDQLALRAPTGSNTVLLRGPKSARESVKHFGMGPHKNAKPYVRSKGRKFEKARGRRASRGFKV
;
A
#
# COMPACT_ATOMS: atom_id res chain seq x y z
N MET A 1 15.91 -2.89 -3.53
CA MET A 1 14.62 -2.87 -4.29
C MET A 1 14.42 -1.51 -4.96
N SER A 2 13.95 -1.48 -6.22
CA SER A 2 13.57 -0.25 -6.93
C SER A 2 12.35 0.43 -6.28
N ARG A 3 12.11 1.72 -6.58
CA ARG A 3 11.00 2.50 -5.99
C ARG A 3 9.64 1.84 -6.20
N VAL A 4 9.41 1.27 -7.39
CA VAL A 4 8.19 0.54 -7.73
C VAL A 4 7.98 -0.69 -6.83
N ASN A 5 9.06 -1.36 -6.45
CA ASN A 5 9.02 -2.56 -5.61
C ASN A 5 9.01 -2.26 -4.11
N LYS A 6 9.11 -0.98 -3.72
CA LYS A 6 8.94 -0.47 -2.35
C LYS A 6 7.69 0.42 -2.28
N PRO A 7 6.47 -0.14 -2.50
CA PRO A 7 5.24 0.64 -2.41
C PRO A 7 5.06 1.22 -0.99
N PRO A 8 4.43 2.39 -0.86
CA PRO A 8 4.13 2.97 0.44
C PRO A 8 3.18 2.06 1.23
N MET A 9 3.33 2.08 2.55
CA MET A 9 2.46 1.39 3.51
C MET A 9 1.64 2.40 4.30
N SER A 10 0.33 2.24 4.32
CA SER A 10 -0.54 3.06 5.17
C SER A 10 -0.51 2.57 6.61
N ILE A 11 -0.67 3.51 7.56
CA ILE A 11 -0.81 3.18 8.98
C ILE A 11 -1.97 2.20 9.22
N SER A 12 -3.11 2.40 8.55
CA SER A 12 -4.28 1.50 8.63
C SER A 12 -3.94 0.04 8.35
N ARG A 13 -3.04 -0.19 7.39
CA ARG A 13 -2.64 -1.54 6.98
C ARG A 13 -1.63 -2.14 7.95
N ILE A 14 -0.81 -1.31 8.58
CA ILE A 14 0.10 -1.73 9.66
C ILE A 14 -0.74 -2.21 10.85
N VAL A 15 -1.69 -1.39 11.31
CA VAL A 15 -2.59 -1.73 12.42
C VAL A 15 -3.34 -3.03 12.15
N ARG A 16 -3.93 -3.18 10.96
CA ARG A 16 -4.65 -4.40 10.59
C ARG A 16 -3.78 -5.66 10.64
N ASN A 17 -2.52 -5.57 10.24
CA ASN A 17 -1.62 -6.73 10.20
C ASN A 17 -0.97 -7.05 11.55
N ILE A 18 -1.04 -6.13 12.52
CA ILE A 18 -0.43 -6.24 13.85
C ILE A 18 -1.49 -6.45 14.94
N CYS A 19 -2.77 -6.45 14.56
CA CYS A 19 -3.91 -6.65 15.45
C CYS A 19 -3.73 -7.84 16.40
N ASP A 20 -3.19 -8.97 15.89
CA ASP A 20 -3.02 -10.19 16.68
C ASP A 20 -1.69 -10.22 17.46
N GLN A 21 -0.79 -9.26 17.24
CA GLN A 21 0.59 -9.25 17.76
C GLN A 21 1.05 -7.82 18.13
N PRO A 22 0.37 -7.14 19.07
CA PRO A 22 0.60 -5.71 19.35
C PRO A 22 2.02 -5.40 19.88
N ASP A 23 2.69 -6.38 20.51
CA ASP A 23 4.00 -6.18 21.13
C ASP A 23 5.16 -6.20 20.14
N LYS A 24 4.92 -6.59 18.89
CA LYS A 24 5.97 -6.70 17.87
C LYS A 24 6.25 -5.39 17.16
N ILE A 25 7.51 -5.21 16.78
CA ILE A 25 7.95 -4.05 16.00
C ILE A 25 7.56 -4.23 14.53
N ALA A 26 6.79 -3.29 13.99
CA ALA A 26 6.41 -3.24 12.59
C ALA A 26 7.59 -2.78 11.73
N VAL A 27 8.12 -3.63 10.84
CA VAL A 27 9.26 -3.26 9.98
C VAL A 27 8.79 -3.07 8.54
N VAL A 28 9.00 -1.87 8.01
CA VAL A 28 8.64 -1.51 6.63
C VAL A 28 9.87 -0.99 5.89
N VAL A 29 10.36 -1.78 4.93
CA VAL A 29 11.44 -1.35 4.02
C VAL A 29 10.86 -0.46 2.90
N GLY A 30 10.42 0.74 3.27
CA GLY A 30 9.71 1.66 2.38
C GLY A 30 9.26 2.93 3.08
N THR A 31 8.27 3.61 2.50
CA THR A 31 7.67 4.82 3.07
C THR A 31 6.38 4.49 3.81
N VAL A 32 6.22 5.01 5.03
CA VAL A 32 4.96 4.91 5.78
C VAL A 32 4.16 6.20 5.61
N THR A 33 2.92 6.06 5.18
CA THR A 33 1.98 7.15 4.90
C THR A 33 0.82 7.16 5.89
N ASP A 34 0.33 8.34 6.20
CA ASP A 34 -0.86 8.51 7.02
C ASP A 34 -2.13 8.01 6.31
N ASP A 35 -3.14 7.64 7.10
CA ASP A 35 -4.47 7.28 6.64
C ASP A 35 -5.52 7.92 7.56
N LYS A 36 -6.11 9.04 7.10
CA LYS A 36 -7.11 9.80 7.84
C LYS A 36 -8.40 9.03 8.13
N ARG A 37 -8.62 7.88 7.47
CA ARG A 37 -9.79 7.03 7.69
C ARG A 37 -9.73 6.27 9.00
N VAL A 38 -8.53 6.06 9.54
CA VAL A 38 -8.36 5.53 10.90
C VAL A 38 -8.66 6.68 11.84
N LEU A 39 -9.61 6.52 12.75
CA LEU A 39 -9.94 7.56 13.73
C LEU A 39 -9.06 7.38 14.98
N GLU A 40 -9.12 6.20 15.57
CA GLU A 40 -8.37 5.84 16.75
C GLU A 40 -7.10 5.07 16.37
N MET A 41 -5.97 5.57 16.86
CA MET A 41 -4.67 5.01 16.55
C MET A 41 -4.17 4.20 17.76
N PRO A 42 -3.95 2.88 17.63
CA PRO A 42 -3.35 2.12 18.71
C PRO A 42 -1.87 2.47 18.87
N LYS A 43 -1.35 2.25 20.07
CA LYS A 43 0.08 2.35 20.35
C LYS A 43 0.82 1.26 19.57
N ILE A 44 1.68 1.67 18.65
CA ILE A 44 2.51 0.76 17.84
C ILE A 44 3.94 1.26 17.76
N THR A 45 4.89 0.33 17.59
CA THR A 45 6.28 0.64 17.31
C THR A 45 6.58 0.33 15.84
N VAL A 46 7.00 1.33 15.07
CA VAL A 46 7.22 1.21 13.62
C VAL A 46 8.64 1.60 13.24
N ALA A 47 9.33 0.71 12.55
CA ALA A 47 10.64 0.96 11.94
C ALA A 47 10.50 1.08 10.40
N ALA A 48 10.97 2.18 9.81
CA ALA A 48 10.89 2.37 8.36
C ALA A 48 12.01 3.25 7.77
N LEU A 49 12.15 3.24 6.44
CA LEU A 49 13.12 4.09 5.73
C LEU A 49 12.70 5.57 5.72
N ARG A 50 11.42 5.84 5.49
CA ARG A 50 10.85 7.19 5.48
C ARG A 50 9.45 7.17 6.06
N ILE A 51 9.10 8.21 6.80
CA ILE A 51 7.77 8.35 7.39
C ILE A 51 7.27 9.75 7.09
N THR A 52 6.04 9.85 6.59
CA THR A 52 5.40 11.16 6.35
C THR A 52 5.19 11.91 7.66
N LYS A 53 5.29 13.25 7.63
CA LYS A 53 5.17 14.09 8.85
C LYS A 53 3.88 13.80 9.63
N SER A 54 2.74 13.76 8.93
CA SER A 54 1.44 13.45 9.54
C SER A 54 1.38 12.05 10.15
N ALA A 55 1.99 11.05 9.50
CA ALA A 55 2.06 9.69 10.04
C ALA A 55 2.87 9.65 11.34
N LYS A 56 4.02 10.34 11.36
CA LYS A 56 4.89 10.42 12.55
C LYS A 56 4.16 11.07 13.72
N GLU A 57 3.53 12.21 13.51
CA GLU A 57 2.77 12.94 14.53
C GLU A 57 1.65 12.08 15.14
N ARG A 58 0.91 11.32 14.32
CA ARG A 58 -0.17 10.46 14.81
C ARG A 58 0.33 9.26 15.61
N ILE A 59 1.41 8.63 15.18
CA ILE A 59 2.01 7.50 15.92
C ILE A 59 2.52 7.99 17.28
N LEU A 60 3.23 9.12 17.32
CA LEU A 60 3.74 9.70 18.56
C LEU A 60 2.60 10.16 19.49
N LYS A 61 1.54 10.77 18.94
CA LYS A 61 0.36 11.19 19.72
C LYS A 61 -0.37 10.01 20.36
N ALA A 62 -0.35 8.84 19.72
CA ALA A 62 -0.88 7.59 20.28
C ALA A 62 0.05 6.94 21.33
N GLY A 63 1.18 7.57 21.66
CA GLY A 63 2.19 7.01 22.57
C GLY A 63 3.02 5.89 21.94
N GLY A 64 2.96 5.75 20.61
CA GLY A 64 3.78 4.82 19.84
C GLY A 64 5.19 5.34 19.61
N GLU A 65 6.02 4.49 19.02
CA GLU A 65 7.43 4.78 18.78
C GLU A 65 7.77 4.65 17.30
N VAL A 66 8.61 5.56 16.81
CA VAL A 66 9.05 5.61 15.42
C VAL A 66 10.56 5.44 15.37
N LEU A 67 11.00 4.35 14.75
CA LEU A 67 12.39 3.94 14.65
C LEU A 67 12.92 4.07 13.22
N THR A 68 14.21 4.37 13.10
CA THR A 68 14.97 4.15 11.87
C THR A 68 15.49 2.70 11.82
N LEU A 69 15.95 2.25 10.64
CA LEU A 69 16.42 0.86 10.51
C LEU A 69 17.76 0.61 11.21
N ASP A 70 18.60 1.62 11.36
CA ASP A 70 19.83 1.59 12.16
C ASP A 70 19.51 1.47 13.66
N GLN A 71 18.53 2.22 14.17
CA GLN A 71 18.05 2.06 15.55
C GLN A 71 17.45 0.67 15.79
N LEU A 72 16.70 0.15 14.82
CA LEU A 72 16.18 -1.21 14.86
C LEU A 72 17.32 -2.24 14.95
N ALA A 73 18.40 -2.07 14.18
CA ALA A 73 19.52 -2.99 14.18
C ALA A 73 20.24 -3.05 15.54
N LEU A 74 20.32 -1.93 16.26
CA LEU A 74 20.85 -1.90 17.62
C LEU A 74 19.93 -2.61 18.62
N ARG A 75 18.61 -2.45 18.48
CA ARG A 75 17.61 -3.01 19.42
C ARG A 75 17.33 -4.49 19.19
N ALA A 76 17.27 -4.92 17.94
CA ALA A 76 16.96 -6.28 17.51
C ALA A 76 17.93 -6.69 16.39
N PRO A 77 19.21 -6.96 16.70
CA PRO A 77 20.23 -7.26 15.69
C PRO A 77 19.93 -8.53 14.88
N THR A 78 19.24 -9.49 15.49
CA THR A 78 18.77 -10.72 14.83
C THR A 78 17.38 -10.59 14.22
N GLY A 79 16.69 -9.46 14.42
CA GLY A 79 15.30 -9.26 13.99
C GLY A 79 14.24 -9.98 14.83
N SER A 80 14.58 -10.44 16.05
CA SER A 80 13.62 -11.04 16.97
C SER A 80 12.49 -10.05 17.33
N ASN A 81 11.28 -10.58 17.55
CA ASN A 81 10.07 -9.79 17.85
C ASN A 81 9.71 -8.70 16.82
N THR A 82 10.07 -8.92 15.55
CA THR A 82 9.68 -8.04 14.45
C THR A 82 8.65 -8.68 13.51
N VAL A 83 7.84 -7.85 12.85
CA VAL A 83 6.95 -8.27 11.75
C VAL A 83 7.33 -7.50 10.51
N LEU A 84 7.82 -8.20 9.49
CA LEU A 84 8.19 -7.59 8.22
C LEU A 84 6.95 -7.41 7.34
N LEU A 85 6.61 -6.16 7.05
CA LEU A 85 5.44 -5.80 6.28
C LEU A 85 5.81 -5.24 4.90
N ARG A 86 4.94 -5.50 3.92
CA ARG A 86 5.11 -5.05 2.53
C ARG A 86 3.81 -4.48 1.98
N GLY A 87 3.94 -3.36 1.27
CA GLY A 87 2.80 -2.72 0.59
C GLY A 87 2.31 -3.48 -0.64
N PRO A 88 1.08 -3.17 -1.09
CA PRO A 88 0.48 -3.84 -2.24
C PRO A 88 1.21 -3.45 -3.53
N LYS A 89 1.85 -4.42 -4.18
CA LYS A 89 2.59 -4.21 -5.45
C LYS A 89 1.67 -4.08 -6.67
N SER A 90 0.56 -4.81 -6.68
CA SER A 90 -0.37 -4.92 -7.81
C SER A 90 -1.43 -3.81 -7.86
N ALA A 91 -1.58 -3.02 -6.81
CA ALA A 91 -2.60 -1.96 -6.73
C ALA A 91 -2.29 -0.71 -7.58
N ARG A 92 -1.25 -0.76 -8.43
CA ARG A 92 -0.78 0.35 -9.25
C ARG A 92 -1.63 0.50 -10.52
N GLU A 93 -1.75 1.73 -11.01
CA GLU A 93 -2.52 2.01 -12.22
C GLU A 93 -1.97 1.26 -13.45
N SER A 94 -0.65 1.15 -13.59
CA SER A 94 -0.02 0.43 -14.70
C SER A 94 -0.44 -1.03 -14.76
N VAL A 95 -0.58 -1.70 -13.61
CA VAL A 95 -0.90 -3.14 -13.53
C VAL A 95 -2.32 -3.43 -14.02
N LYS A 96 -3.24 -2.46 -13.92
CA LYS A 96 -4.61 -2.62 -14.44
C LYS A 96 -4.68 -2.84 -15.95
N HIS A 97 -3.64 -2.41 -16.67
CA HIS A 97 -3.56 -2.53 -18.13
C HIS A 97 -2.85 -3.81 -18.59
N PHE A 98 -2.21 -4.53 -17.67
CA PHE A 98 -1.43 -5.72 -18.03
C PHE A 98 -2.35 -6.88 -18.39
N GLY A 99 -1.94 -7.70 -19.36
CA GLY A 99 -2.75 -8.83 -19.84
C GLY A 99 -3.98 -8.41 -20.65
N MET A 100 -3.90 -7.27 -21.35
CA MET A 100 -4.99 -6.77 -22.19
C MET A 100 -5.34 -7.77 -23.30
N GLY A 101 -6.60 -8.19 -23.33
CA GLY A 101 -7.11 -9.12 -24.33
C GLY A 101 -8.60 -9.43 -24.13
N PRO A 102 -9.21 -10.17 -25.06
CA PRO A 102 -10.61 -10.58 -24.94
C PRO A 102 -10.88 -11.36 -23.67
N HIS A 103 -11.99 -11.05 -22.97
CA HIS A 103 -12.41 -11.69 -21.71
C HIS A 103 -11.41 -11.60 -20.54
N LYS A 104 -10.39 -10.72 -20.60
CA LYS A 104 -9.38 -10.55 -19.54
C LYS A 104 -9.69 -9.43 -18.54
N ASN A 105 -10.77 -8.67 -18.73
CA ASN A 105 -11.18 -7.55 -17.87
C ASN A 105 -10.09 -6.50 -17.57
N ALA A 106 -9.01 -6.49 -18.36
CA ALA A 106 -7.96 -5.50 -18.24
C ALA A 106 -8.45 -4.13 -18.73
N LYS A 107 -7.95 -3.08 -18.07
CA LYS A 107 -8.30 -1.70 -18.40
C LYS A 107 -7.67 -1.32 -19.76
N PRO A 108 -8.43 -0.79 -20.73
CA PRO A 108 -7.84 -0.29 -21.98
C PRO A 108 -7.00 0.97 -21.78
N TYR A 109 -5.98 1.15 -22.61
CA TYR A 109 -5.25 2.42 -22.74
C TYR A 109 -6.06 3.36 -23.62
N VAL A 110 -6.74 4.33 -23.01
CA VAL A 110 -7.56 5.31 -23.71
C VAL A 110 -7.10 6.71 -23.34
N ARG A 111 -6.96 7.60 -24.33
CA ARG A 111 -6.52 9.00 -24.11
C ARG A 111 -7.51 9.80 -23.28
N SER A 112 -8.81 9.58 -23.48
CA SER A 112 -9.89 10.29 -22.79
C SER A 112 -11.00 9.33 -22.36
N LYS A 113 -11.70 9.65 -21.27
CA LYS A 113 -12.82 8.84 -20.78
C LYS A 113 -14.15 9.50 -21.19
N GLY A 114 -15.11 8.70 -21.65
CA GLY A 114 -16.44 9.21 -22.04
C GLY A 114 -17.22 8.23 -22.92
N ARG A 115 -18.44 8.61 -23.35
CA ARG A 115 -19.32 7.75 -24.19
C ARG A 115 -18.70 7.43 -25.56
N LYS A 116 -17.99 8.39 -26.15
CA LYS A 116 -17.40 8.31 -27.50
C LYS A 116 -16.01 7.66 -27.54
N PHE A 117 -15.49 7.17 -26.41
CA PHE A 117 -14.15 6.59 -26.31
C PHE A 117 -14.25 5.12 -25.90
N GLU A 118 -13.98 4.20 -26.84
CA GLU A 118 -13.88 2.74 -26.63
C GLU A 118 -15.04 2.08 -25.85
N LYS A 119 -16.29 2.53 -26.08
CA LYS A 119 -17.51 1.99 -25.43
C LYS A 119 -18.59 1.45 -26.39
N ALA A 120 -18.28 1.37 -27.69
CA ALA A 120 -19.23 0.97 -28.74
C ALA A 120 -19.06 -0.51 -29.16
N ARG A 121 -18.53 -0.77 -30.36
CA ARG A 121 -18.29 -2.13 -30.87
C ARG A 121 -17.32 -2.89 -29.97
N GLY A 122 -17.62 -4.16 -29.67
CA GLY A 122 -16.82 -5.01 -28.79
C GLY A 122 -17.08 -4.82 -27.29
N ARG A 123 -17.91 -3.84 -26.87
CA ARG A 123 -18.27 -3.63 -25.45
C ARG A 123 -19.75 -3.88 -25.15
N ARG A 124 -20.60 -3.99 -26.17
CA ARG A 124 -22.05 -4.13 -26.04
C ARG A 124 -22.57 -5.11 -27.10
N ALA A 125 -23.50 -5.97 -26.70
CA ALA A 125 -24.11 -6.94 -27.61
C ALA A 125 -24.85 -6.25 -28.77
N SER A 126 -25.46 -5.09 -28.53
CA SER A 126 -26.19 -4.30 -29.55
C SER A 126 -25.32 -3.67 -30.63
N ARG A 127 -23.98 -3.75 -30.53
CA ARG A 127 -23.03 -3.17 -31.49
C ARG A 127 -22.03 -4.23 -31.97
N GLY A 128 -22.52 -5.22 -32.69
CA GLY A 128 -21.72 -6.28 -33.32
C GLY A 128 -21.45 -7.47 -32.41
N PHE A 129 -20.66 -7.28 -31.35
CA PHE A 129 -20.35 -8.34 -30.36
C PHE A 129 -19.91 -7.73 -29.03
N LYS A 130 -19.92 -8.54 -27.97
CA LYS A 130 -19.49 -8.15 -26.61
C LYS A 130 -18.33 -9.04 -26.15
N VAL A 131 -17.23 -8.38 -25.79
CA VAL A 131 -16.04 -8.98 -25.17
C VAL A 131 -16.11 -8.91 -23.66
#